data_AF-A0A9E3R157-F1
#
_entry.id   AF-A0A9E3R157-F1
#
_cell.length_a   1.000
_cell.length_b   1.000
_cell.length_c   1.000
_cell.angle_alpha   90.00
_cell.angle_beta   90.00
_cell.angle_gamma   90.00
#
_symmetry.space_group_name_H-M   'P 1'
#
loop_
_entity.id
_entity.type
_entity.pdbx_description
1 polymer ?
#
loop_
_entity_poly.entity_id
_entity_poly.type
_entity_poly.pdbx_seq_one_letter_code
_entity_poly.pdbx_strand_id
1 'polypeptide(L)'
;MSATAPPYWQLISVLVSTQPLSSELAMTLYRVALDLHEREASVGTVDLPTATGQVTNTRRHAMLGTIGGPMFEAELETERGKGMVRYLLTREALATMPSATALPN
;
A
#
# COMPACT_ATOMS: atom_id res chain seq x y z
N MET A 1 -21.22 -16.47 -6.61
CA MET A 1 -19.85 -16.45 -7.18
C MET A 1 -19.11 -15.35 -6.45
N SER A 2 -18.33 -15.71 -5.42
CA SER A 2 -17.62 -14.75 -4.58
C SER A 2 -16.64 -13.97 -5.45
N ALA A 3 -16.80 -12.66 -5.55
CA ALA A 3 -15.78 -11.79 -6.11
C ALA A 3 -14.54 -11.94 -5.23
N THR A 4 -13.61 -12.81 -5.62
CA THR A 4 -12.25 -12.83 -5.10
C THR A 4 -11.71 -11.45 -5.41
N ALA A 5 -11.76 -10.56 -4.40
CA ALA A 5 -11.10 -9.27 -4.49
C ALA A 5 -9.66 -9.55 -4.98
N PRO A 6 -9.22 -8.90 -6.08
CA PRO A 6 -7.90 -9.15 -6.62
C PRO A 6 -6.90 -9.07 -5.46
N PRO A 7 -6.02 -10.07 -5.30
CA PRO A 7 -5.17 -10.10 -4.13
C PRO A 7 -4.33 -8.83 -4.10
N TYR A 8 -4.66 -7.86 -3.23
CA TYR A 8 -4.07 -6.52 -3.27
C TYR A 8 -2.54 -6.55 -3.04
N TRP A 9 -2.04 -7.64 -2.45
CA TRP A 9 -0.61 -7.94 -2.38
C TRP A 9 0.07 -8.15 -3.74
N GLN A 10 -0.67 -8.33 -4.83
CA GLN A 10 -0.13 -8.30 -6.20
C GLN A 10 0.06 -6.88 -6.73
N LEU A 11 -0.71 -5.91 -6.22
CA LEU A 11 -0.61 -4.49 -6.61
C LEU A 11 0.50 -3.77 -5.84
N ILE A 12 0.84 -4.23 -4.64
CA ILE A 12 1.99 -3.77 -3.87
C ILE A 12 3.07 -4.85 -3.83
N SER A 13 4.22 -4.58 -4.43
CA SER A 13 5.36 -5.49 -4.25
C SER A 13 5.99 -5.23 -2.87
N VAL A 14 5.68 -6.11 -1.93
CA VAL A 14 6.20 -6.07 -0.56
C VAL A 14 7.66 -6.55 -0.57
N LEU A 15 8.57 -5.65 -0.20
CA LEU A 15 10.01 -5.92 -0.12
C LEU A 15 10.36 -6.58 1.20
N VAL A 16 9.79 -6.04 2.29
CA VAL A 16 10.05 -6.45 3.65
C VAL A 16 8.75 -6.35 4.43
N SER A 17 8.35 -7.42 5.12
CA SER A 17 7.28 -7.37 6.11
C SER A 17 7.71 -8.12 7.35
N THR A 18 7.64 -7.45 8.48
CA THR A 18 7.94 -8.05 9.80
C THR A 18 6.71 -8.63 10.49
N GLN A 19 5.53 -8.39 9.94
CA GLN A 19 4.24 -8.88 10.43
C GLN A 19 3.46 -9.53 9.28
N PRO A 20 2.52 -10.46 9.58
CA PRO A 20 1.62 -10.97 8.56
C PRO A 20 0.76 -9.83 8.01
N LEU A 21 0.85 -9.61 6.70
CA LEU A 21 0.05 -8.60 6.02
C LEU A 21 -1.37 -9.15 5.83
N SER A 22 -2.33 -8.67 6.61
CA SER A 22 -3.74 -8.99 6.36
C SER A 22 -4.22 -8.32 5.08
N SER A 23 -5.23 -8.87 4.42
CA SER A 23 -5.80 -8.29 3.19
C SER A 23 -6.31 -6.85 3.42
N GLU A 24 -6.89 -6.59 4.58
CA GLU A 24 -7.40 -5.27 4.97
C GLU A 24 -6.26 -4.24 5.17
N LEU A 25 -5.17 -4.68 5.79
CA LEU A 25 -3.97 -3.86 5.96
C LEU A 25 -3.32 -3.56 4.61
N ALA A 26 -3.18 -4.57 3.74
CA ALA A 26 -2.64 -4.40 2.39
C ALA A 26 -3.45 -3.38 1.57
N MET A 27 -4.77 -3.44 1.63
CA MET A 27 -5.66 -2.50 0.94
C MET A 27 -5.51 -1.08 1.50
N THR A 28 -5.40 -0.93 2.82
CA THR A 28 -5.24 0.38 3.45
C THR A 28 -3.89 1.00 3.12
N LEU A 29 -2.81 0.21 3.19
CA LEU A 29 -1.47 0.63 2.78
C LEU A 29 -1.41 1.05 1.32
N TYR A 30 -2.10 0.32 0.44
CA TYR A 30 -2.24 0.68 -0.97
C TYR A 30 -2.95 2.03 -1.13
N ARG A 31 -4.11 2.24 -0.48
CA ARG A 31 -4.87 3.49 -0.55
C ARG A 31 -4.09 4.68 -0.03
N VAL A 32 -3.42 4.52 1.12
CA VAL A 32 -2.60 5.58 1.71
C VAL A 32 -1.41 5.89 0.82
N ALA A 33 -0.69 4.88 0.32
CA ALA A 33 0.43 5.13 -0.60
C ALA A 33 -0.01 5.79 -1.92
N LEU A 34 -1.19 5.42 -2.43
CA LEU A 34 -1.76 6.04 -3.63
C LEU A 34 -2.09 7.51 -3.39
N ASP A 35 -2.81 7.83 -2.30
CA ASP A 35 -3.14 9.21 -1.92
C ASP A 35 -1.87 10.04 -1.68
N LEU A 36 -0.85 9.47 -1.03
CA LEU A 36 0.46 10.10 -0.87
C LEU A 36 1.19 10.33 -2.19
N HIS A 37 1.05 9.41 -3.14
CA HIS A 37 1.64 9.56 -4.47
C HIS A 37 0.94 10.66 -5.26
N GLU A 38 -0.40 10.67 -5.27
CA GLU A 38 -1.22 11.67 -6.00
C GLU A 38 -1.06 13.08 -5.43
N ARG A 39 -0.98 13.21 -4.10
CA ARG A 39 -0.80 14.51 -3.43
C ARG A 39 0.66 14.94 -3.32
N GLU A 40 1.60 14.11 -3.80
CA GLU A 40 3.04 14.24 -3.54
C GLU A 40 3.39 14.44 -2.05
N ALA A 41 2.55 13.89 -1.17
CA ALA A 41 2.68 14.01 0.26
C ALA A 41 3.76 13.06 0.82
N SER A 42 4.31 13.44 1.96
CA SER A 42 5.47 12.75 2.54
C SER A 42 5.08 11.67 3.55
N VAL A 43 3.99 11.89 4.29
CA VAL A 43 3.56 11.00 5.38
C VAL A 43 2.04 10.89 5.37
N GLY A 44 1.54 9.67 5.53
CA GLY A 44 0.13 9.33 5.67
C GLY A 44 -0.07 8.45 6.90
N THR A 45 -1.26 8.47 7.48
CA THR A 45 -1.59 7.71 8.68
C THR A 45 -2.41 6.48 8.33
N VAL A 46 -2.13 5.38 9.02
CA VAL A 46 -2.92 4.16 8.99
C VAL A 46 -3.62 4.08 10.34
N ASP A 47 -4.94 4.09 10.32
CA ASP A 47 -5.76 3.90 11.51
C ASP A 47 -6.75 2.78 11.23
N LEU A 48 -6.35 1.55 11.58
CA LEU A 48 -7.20 0.38 11.50
C LEU A 48 -7.40 -0.18 12.92
N PRO A 49 -8.56 -0.81 13.19
CA PRO A 49 -8.81 -1.47 14.47
C PRO A 49 -7.77 -2.53 14.84
N THR A 50 -7.09 -3.10 13.84
CA THR A 50 -6.09 -4.17 14.01
C THR A 50 -4.65 -3.69 13.91
N ALA A 51 -4.40 -2.46 13.44
CA ALA A 51 -3.08 -1.89 13.24
C ALA A 51 -3.15 -0.36 13.11
N THR A 52 -2.36 0.36 13.89
CA THR A 52 -2.21 1.83 13.76
C THR A 52 -0.80 2.16 13.31
N GLY A 53 -0.57 3.24 12.59
CA GLY A 53 0.77 3.50 12.08
C GLY A 53 0.88 4.69 11.14
N GLN A 54 2.08 4.82 10.55
CA GLN A 54 2.40 5.86 9.60
C GLN A 54 3.09 5.28 8.37
N VAL A 55 2.63 5.71 7.21
CA VAL A 55 3.24 5.43 5.91
C VAL A 55 4.06 6.64 5.51
N THR A 56 5.36 6.46 5.35
CA THR A 56 6.27 7.47 4.84
C THR A 56 6.56 7.19 3.37
N ASN A 57 6.31 8.19 2.54
CA ASN A 57 6.79 8.21 1.16
C ASN A 57 8.29 8.46 1.19
N THR A 58 9.06 7.43 0.85
CA THR A 58 10.53 7.53 0.84
C THR A 58 11.03 8.46 -0.27
N ARG A 59 10.15 8.87 -1.20
CA ARG A 59 10.42 9.60 -2.44
C ARG A 59 11.50 8.92 -3.30
N ARG A 60 11.74 7.65 -3.06
CA ARG A 60 12.67 6.81 -3.80
C ARG A 60 11.87 5.93 -4.73
N HIS A 61 12.48 5.64 -5.87
CA HIS A 61 11.97 4.64 -6.80
C HIS A 61 12.86 3.40 -6.66
N ALA A 62 12.24 2.23 -6.60
CA ALA A 62 12.95 0.97 -6.63
C ALA A 62 12.54 0.16 -7.86
N MET A 63 13.45 -0.68 -8.31
CA MET A 63 13.24 -1.61 -9.41
C MET A 63 13.71 -2.98 -8.95
N LEU A 64 12.78 -3.94 -8.92
CA LEU A 64 13.01 -5.34 -8.67
C LEU A 64 12.79 -6.10 -9.98
N GLY A 65 13.88 -6.41 -10.67
CA GLY A 65 13.80 -7.05 -11.99
C GLY A 65 13.01 -6.17 -12.97
N THR A 66 11.85 -6.65 -13.41
CA THR A 66 10.95 -5.93 -14.33
C THR A 66 9.89 -5.08 -13.63
N ILE A 67 9.75 -5.21 -12.30
CA ILE A 67 8.75 -4.51 -11.51
C ILE A 67 9.40 -3.27 -10.89
N GLY A 68 8.89 -2.08 -11.19
CA GLY A 68 9.41 -0.83 -10.62
C GLY A 68 8.34 0.18 -10.25
N GLY A 69 8.68 1.07 -9.32
CA GLY A 69 7.85 2.19 -8.93
C GLY A 69 8.26 2.86 -7.61
N PRO A 70 7.44 3.81 -7.12
CA PRO A 70 7.74 4.56 -5.90
C PRO A 70 7.66 3.66 -4.67
N MET A 71 8.61 3.87 -3.74
CA MET A 71 8.73 3.13 -2.50
C MET A 71 8.10 3.84 -1.33
N PHE A 72 7.45 3.04 -0.49
CA PHE A 72 6.78 3.47 0.72
C PHE A 72 7.20 2.57 1.88
N GLU A 73 7.24 3.18 3.05
CA GLU A 73 7.61 2.51 4.29
C GLU A 73 6.49 2.77 5.29
N ALA A 74 5.85 1.69 5.74
CA ALA A 74 4.83 1.75 6.76
C ALA A 74 5.40 1.23 8.08
N GLU A 75 5.45 2.10 9.07
CA GLU A 75 5.62 1.71 10.46
C GLU A 75 4.24 1.49 11.07
N LEU A 76 3.97 0.26 11.48
CA LEU A 76 2.71 -0.17 12.06
C LEU A 76 2.95 -0.62 13.49
N GLU A 77 1.97 -0.38 14.34
CA GLU A 77 1.88 -0.82 15.71
C GLU A 77 0.60 -1.65 15.82
N THR A 78 0.80 -2.92 16.16
CA THR A 78 -0.25 -3.92 16.28
C THR A 78 -0.25 -4.47 17.70
N GLU A 79 -1.26 -5.26 18.08
CA GLU A 79 -1.28 -5.97 19.36
C GLU A 79 -0.08 -6.91 19.56
N ARG A 80 0.56 -7.34 18.45
CA ARG A 80 1.78 -8.17 18.47
C ARG A 80 3.06 -7.36 18.60
N GLY A 81 2.97 -6.03 18.64
CA GLY A 81 4.07 -5.09 18.71
C GLY A 81 4.27 -4.30 17.42
N LYS A 82 5.41 -3.60 17.36
CA LYS A 82 5.81 -2.77 16.21
C LYS A 82 6.21 -3.65 15.04
N GLY A 83 5.68 -3.35 13.87
CA GLY A 83 5.95 -3.99 12.60
C GLY A 83 6.25 -2.96 11.53
N MET A 84 7.36 -3.15 10.81
CA MET A 84 7.69 -2.39 9.61
C MET A 84 7.29 -3.18 8.36
N VAL A 85 6.68 -2.48 7.40
CA VAL A 85 6.36 -2.98 6.07
C VAL A 85 6.94 -2.02 5.04
N ARG A 86 7.86 -2.52 4.22
CA ARG A 86 8.41 -1.78 3.08
C ARG A 86 7.86 -2.37 1.80
N TYR A 87 7.28 -1.53 0.96
CA TYR A 87 6.65 -1.95 -0.28
C TYR A 87 6.82 -0.88 -1.35
N LEU A 88 6.64 -1.29 -2.60
CA LEU A 88 6.58 -0.37 -3.73
C LEU A 88 5.23 -0.50 -4.44
N LEU A 89 4.75 0.62 -4.96
CA LEU A 89 3.62 0.65 -5.88
C LEU A 89 4.14 0.25 -7.27
N THR A 90 3.61 -0.82 -7.85
CA THR A 90 4.02 -1.23 -9.19
C THR A 90 3.41 -0.28 -10.23
N ARG A 91 4.08 -0.13 -11.39
CA ARG A 91 3.49 0.58 -12.53
C ARG A 91 2.14 0.01 -12.95
N GLU A 92 1.94 -1.30 -12.83
CA GLU A 92 0.64 -1.93 -13.08
C GLU A 92 -0.41 -1.45 -12.08
N ALA A 93 -0.08 -1.31 -10.79
CA ALA A 93 -1.00 -0.79 -9.79
C ALA A 93 -1.36 0.69 -9.99
N LEU A 94 -0.45 1.47 -10.57
CA LEU A 94 -0.71 2.84 -11.03
C LEU A 94 -1.57 2.85 -12.31
N ALA A 95 -1.34 1.90 -13.23
CA ALA A 95 -2.11 1.77 -14.47
C ALA A 95 -3.51 1.17 -14.26
N THR A 96 -3.70 0.39 -13.18
CA THR A 96 -5.00 -0.17 -12.77
C THR A 96 -5.86 0.89 -12.07
N MET A 97 -5.49 2.18 -12.13
CA MET A 97 -6.42 3.27 -11.86
C MET A 97 -7.77 2.90 -12.47
N PRO A 98 -8.82 2.64 -11.66
CA PRO A 98 -10.12 3.02 -12.15
C PRO A 98 -9.96 4.52 -12.31
N SER A 99 -10.02 5.00 -13.55
CA SER A 99 -10.32 6.41 -13.76
C SER A 99 -11.38 6.78 -12.74
N ALA A 100 -11.14 7.84 -11.98
CA ALA A 100 -12.09 8.40 -11.03
C ALA A 100 -13.33 8.93 -11.78
N THR A 101 -14.05 8.03 -12.44
CA THR A 101 -15.19 8.27 -13.31
C THR A 101 -16.11 7.06 -13.25
N ALA A 102 -17.27 7.29 -12.63
CA ALA A 102 -18.49 6.48 -12.65
C ALA A 102 -18.55 5.23 -11.77
N LEU A 103 -18.99 5.42 -10.53
CA LEU A 103 -20.09 4.62 -9.99
C LEU A 103 -21.37 5.47 -10.11
N PRO A 104 -22.37 5.08 -10.92
CA PRO A 104 -23.70 5.70 -10.86
C PRO A 104 -24.41 5.28 -9.56
N ASN A 105 -25.26 6.20 -9.06
CA ASN A 105 -26.09 6.13 -7.85
C ASN A 105 -26.77 4.77 -7.58
#